data_AF-A0A2V7X3A3-F1
#
_entry.id   AF-A0A2V7X3A3-F1
#
_cell.length_a   1.000
_cell.length_b   1.000
_cell.length_c   1.000
_cell.angle_alpha   90.00
_cell.angle_beta   90.00
_cell.angle_gamma   90.00
#
_symmetry.space_group_name_H-M   'P 1'
#
loop_
_entity.id
_entity.type
_entity.pdbx_description
1 polymer ?
#
loop_
_entity_poly.entity_id
_entity_poly.type
_entity_poly.pdbx_seq_one_letter_code
_entity_poly.pdbx_strand_id
1 'polypeptide(L)'
;MEKMALVTMMLMAVPLMAASPAEVSIWTAAELKAQGEKLVPKMSEKKVASERLATYGNHLTMIAHREADGEAEIHETQADFFFVQSGTATLVFGGEVPGAKTTAPNERRGPSIKGGERKTLSPGDVVHIPARIPHQLLVPAGKEFTYFVIKVDTP
;
A
#
# COMPACT_ATOMS: atom_id res chain seq x y z
N MET A 1 3.29 -53.41 50.83
CA MET A 1 2.18 -53.10 49.91
C MET A 1 1.41 -51.98 50.59
N GLU A 2 1.24 -50.77 50.09
CA GLU A 2 1.19 -50.26 48.71
C GLU A 2 1.95 -48.93 48.56
N LYS A 3 2.11 -48.51 47.31
CA LYS A 3 3.16 -47.64 46.78
C LYS A 3 2.76 -46.16 46.87
N MET A 4 3.62 -45.34 47.45
CA MET A 4 3.48 -43.87 47.43
C MET A 4 4.04 -43.37 46.08
N ALA A 5 3.14 -42.93 45.19
CA ALA A 5 3.51 -42.41 43.88
C ALA A 5 4.14 -41.02 44.01
N LEU A 6 5.43 -40.93 43.70
CA LEU A 6 6.16 -39.67 43.61
C LEU A 6 5.75 -38.96 42.30
N VAL A 7 4.99 -37.87 42.41
CA VAL A 7 4.65 -37.01 41.27
C VAL A 7 5.81 -36.04 41.04
N THR A 8 6.64 -36.36 40.05
CA THR A 8 7.67 -35.43 39.55
C THR A 8 7.02 -34.41 38.65
N MET A 9 6.87 -33.17 39.13
CA MET A 9 6.41 -32.04 38.32
C MET A 9 7.55 -31.60 37.40
N MET A 10 7.47 -31.99 36.13
CA MET A 10 8.42 -31.60 35.09
C MET A 10 8.09 -30.17 34.63
N LEU A 11 8.92 -29.19 35.02
CA LEU A 11 8.83 -27.83 34.47
C LEU A 11 9.16 -27.89 32.97
N MET A 12 8.17 -27.72 32.11
CA MET A 12 8.41 -27.42 30.70
C MET A 12 8.81 -25.96 30.56
N ALA A 13 10.09 -25.72 30.25
CA ALA A 13 10.55 -24.42 29.82
C ALA A 13 9.92 -24.12 28.45
N VAL A 14 8.88 -23.28 28.44
CA VAL A 14 8.34 -22.72 27.18
C VAL A 14 9.38 -21.72 26.69
N PRO A 15 9.98 -21.92 25.49
CA PRO A 15 10.88 -20.92 24.94
C PRO A 15 10.07 -19.64 24.71
N LEU A 16 10.42 -18.59 25.44
CA LEU A 16 9.97 -17.23 25.12
C LEU A 16 10.53 -16.94 23.72
N MET A 17 9.68 -16.97 22.70
CA MET A 17 10.01 -16.39 21.40
C MET A 17 10.27 -14.91 21.66
N ALA A 18 11.55 -14.52 21.75
CA ALA A 18 11.92 -13.13 21.83
C ALA A 18 11.39 -12.45 20.56
N ALA A 19 10.45 -11.53 20.71
CA ALA A 19 10.07 -10.66 19.60
C ALA A 19 11.35 -9.92 19.16
N SER A 20 11.73 -10.07 17.90
CA SER A 20 12.84 -9.30 17.33
C SER A 20 12.60 -7.81 17.65
N PRO A 21 13.64 -7.06 18.09
CA PRO A 21 13.47 -5.65 18.38
C PRO A 21 12.93 -4.94 17.14
N ALA A 22 12.01 -4.00 17.34
CA ALA A 22 11.47 -3.18 16.27
C ALA A 22 12.63 -2.48 15.54
N GLU A 23 12.90 -2.92 14.32
CA GLU A 23 14.00 -2.42 13.52
C GLU A 23 13.59 -1.11 12.83
N VAL A 24 14.40 -0.07 12.99
CA VAL A 24 14.21 1.20 12.28
C VAL A 24 14.45 0.96 10.79
N SER A 25 13.42 1.11 9.97
CA SER A 25 13.54 1.05 8.51
C SER A 25 13.90 2.43 7.95
N ILE A 26 14.97 2.49 7.15
CA ILE A 26 15.38 3.69 6.42
C ILE A 26 15.24 3.38 4.93
N TRP A 27 14.47 4.19 4.21
CA TRP A 27 14.35 4.14 2.76
C TRP A 27 14.97 5.40 2.17
N THR A 28 16.16 5.27 1.58
CA THR A 28 16.81 6.38 0.90
C THR A 28 16.14 6.68 -0.44
N ALA A 29 16.25 7.92 -0.92
CA ALA A 29 15.76 8.27 -2.25
C ALA A 29 16.39 7.40 -3.36
N ALA A 30 17.66 7.01 -3.20
CA ALA A 30 18.35 6.14 -4.15
C ALA A 30 17.76 4.72 -4.18
N GLU A 31 17.43 4.16 -3.01
CA GLU A 31 16.76 2.86 -2.93
C GLU A 31 15.36 2.91 -3.52
N LEU A 32 14.55 3.93 -3.18
CA LEU A 32 13.20 4.07 -3.74
C LEU A 32 13.23 4.22 -5.25
N LYS A 33 14.17 4.99 -5.81
CA LYS A 33 14.40 5.09 -7.25
C LYS A 33 14.73 3.72 -7.85
N ALA A 34 15.68 3.00 -7.26
CA ALA A 34 16.07 1.68 -7.73
C ALA A 34 14.93 0.65 -7.66
N GLN A 35 14.07 0.72 -6.62
CA GLN A 35 12.90 -0.14 -6.53
C GLN A 35 11.86 0.21 -7.61
N GLY A 36 11.64 1.49 -7.90
CA GLY A 36 10.79 1.93 -9.00
C GLY A 36 11.27 1.41 -10.36
N GLU A 37 12.57 1.51 -10.64
CA GLU A 37 13.18 1.01 -11.89
C GLU A 37 13.01 -0.51 -12.06
N LYS A 38 13.03 -1.29 -10.97
CA LYS A 38 12.76 -2.73 -11.01
C LYS A 38 11.31 -3.09 -11.37
N LEU A 39 10.38 -2.14 -11.30
CA LEU A 39 8.98 -2.35 -11.66
C LEU A 39 8.71 -2.21 -13.16
N VAL A 40 9.52 -1.44 -13.89
CA VAL A 40 9.39 -1.22 -15.34
C VAL A 40 9.29 -2.53 -16.15
N PRO A 41 10.12 -3.56 -15.92
CA PRO A 41 9.98 -4.83 -16.64
C PRO A 41 8.82 -5.72 -16.12
N LYS A 42 8.13 -5.33 -15.04
CA LYS A 42 7.07 -6.13 -14.37
C LYS A 42 5.65 -5.59 -14.64
N MET A 43 5.49 -4.75 -15.66
CA MET A 43 4.23 -4.07 -15.93
C MET A 43 3.09 -5.04 -16.27
N SER A 44 1.95 -4.85 -15.63
CA SER A 44 0.72 -5.56 -15.99
C SER A 44 0.15 -5.05 -17.31
N GLU A 45 -0.85 -5.76 -17.84
CA GLU A 45 -1.61 -5.33 -19.04
C GLU A 45 -2.25 -3.95 -18.87
N LYS A 46 -2.57 -3.55 -17.64
CA LYS A 46 -3.10 -2.22 -17.29
C LYS A 46 -2.02 -1.15 -17.16
N LYS A 47 -0.76 -1.46 -17.53
CA LYS A 47 0.39 -0.56 -17.43
C LYS A 47 0.60 0.01 -16.02
N VAL A 48 0.52 -0.87 -15.04
CA VAL A 48 0.88 -0.61 -13.65
C VAL A 48 1.64 -1.79 -13.08
N ALA A 49 2.64 -1.51 -12.25
CA ALA A 49 3.32 -2.49 -11.42
C ALA A 49 3.50 -1.90 -10.01
N SER A 50 3.50 -2.75 -9.00
CA SER A 50 3.73 -2.34 -7.61
C SER A 50 4.32 -3.47 -6.79
N GLU A 51 5.07 -3.12 -5.75
CA GLU A 51 5.71 -4.08 -4.87
C GLU A 51 5.59 -3.61 -3.41
N ARG A 52 5.14 -4.52 -2.53
CA ARG A 52 5.15 -4.29 -1.09
C ARG A 52 6.59 -4.38 -0.60
N LEU A 53 7.03 -3.34 0.12
CA LEU A 53 8.41 -3.23 0.62
C LEU A 53 8.53 -3.74 2.05
N ALA A 54 7.59 -3.36 2.93
CA ALA A 54 7.56 -3.85 4.30
C ALA A 54 6.14 -3.80 4.88
N THR A 55 5.90 -4.63 5.90
CA THR A 55 4.68 -4.64 6.71
C THR A 55 5.05 -4.37 8.17
N TYR A 56 4.30 -3.49 8.79
CA TYR A 56 4.39 -3.09 10.19
C TYR A 56 3.01 -3.22 10.83
N GLY A 57 2.94 -3.21 12.17
CA GLY A 57 1.73 -3.51 12.94
C GLY A 57 0.39 -3.21 12.24
N ASN A 58 0.08 -1.93 12.02
CA ASN A 58 -1.16 -1.48 11.38
C ASN A 58 -0.95 -0.83 10.00
N HIS A 59 0.20 -0.99 9.37
CA HIS A 59 0.47 -0.34 8.08
C HIS A 59 1.51 -1.08 7.27
N LEU A 60 1.51 -0.83 5.97
CA LEU A 60 2.54 -1.35 5.06
C LEU A 60 3.08 -0.23 4.19
N THR A 61 4.28 -0.45 3.68
CA THR A 61 4.90 0.40 2.68
C THR A 61 5.01 -0.33 1.36
N MET A 62 4.85 0.39 0.26
CA MET A 62 4.97 -0.15 -1.08
C MET A 62 5.48 0.91 -2.05
N ILE A 63 5.99 0.48 -3.19
CA ILE A 63 6.34 1.34 -4.32
C ILE A 63 5.45 0.96 -5.49
N ALA A 64 4.97 1.96 -6.23
CA ALA A 64 4.14 1.77 -7.40
C ALA A 64 4.66 2.59 -8.58
N HIS A 65 4.57 2.01 -9.77
CA HIS A 65 4.92 2.62 -11.04
C HIS A 65 3.77 2.48 -12.02
N ARG A 66 3.42 3.57 -12.71
CA ARG A 66 2.29 3.65 -13.65
C ARG A 66 2.73 4.31 -14.95
N GLU A 67 2.25 3.79 -16.07
CA GLU A 67 2.40 4.38 -17.42
C GLU A 67 1.05 4.60 -18.12
N ALA A 68 -0.05 4.40 -17.39
CA ALA A 68 -1.40 4.71 -17.83
C ALA A 68 -2.28 5.09 -16.64
N ASP A 69 -3.49 5.52 -16.95
CA ASP A 69 -4.54 5.75 -15.97
C ASP A 69 -4.77 4.50 -15.12
N GLY A 70 -4.88 4.70 -13.82
CA GLY A 70 -5.34 3.69 -12.89
C GLY A 70 -6.85 3.55 -12.89
N GLU A 71 -7.34 2.47 -12.31
CA GLU A 71 -8.74 2.35 -11.93
C GLU A 71 -9.07 3.31 -10.79
N ALA A 72 -10.35 3.68 -10.66
CA ALA A 72 -10.82 4.34 -9.46
C ALA A 72 -10.84 3.35 -8.30
N GLU A 73 -10.27 3.72 -7.16
CA GLU A 73 -10.08 2.87 -5.99
C GLU A 73 -10.84 3.44 -4.79
N ILE A 74 -11.41 2.55 -3.97
CA ILE A 74 -11.99 2.87 -2.67
C ILE A 74 -11.50 1.82 -1.68
N HIS A 75 -10.75 2.27 -0.67
CA HIS A 75 -10.31 1.46 0.45
C HIS A 75 -11.27 1.68 1.64
N GLU A 76 -11.98 0.64 2.07
CA GLU A 76 -13.01 0.78 3.12
C GLU A 76 -12.41 0.95 4.53
N THR A 77 -11.18 0.46 4.74
CA THR A 77 -10.52 0.39 6.05
C THR A 77 -9.06 0.84 6.03
N GLN A 78 -8.59 1.47 4.95
CA GLN A 78 -7.21 1.94 4.84
C GLN A 78 -7.16 3.38 4.35
N ALA A 79 -6.30 4.18 4.98
CA ALA A 79 -5.88 5.47 4.46
C ALA A 79 -4.56 5.32 3.70
N ASP A 80 -4.40 6.09 2.64
CA ASP A 80 -3.22 6.08 1.80
C ASP A 80 -2.41 7.36 1.98
N PHE A 81 -1.09 7.21 2.08
CA PHE A 81 -0.14 8.31 1.98
C PHE A 81 0.73 8.11 0.76
N PHE A 82 0.68 9.03 -0.20
CA PHE A 82 1.58 9.01 -1.37
C PHE A 82 2.74 9.96 -1.15
N PHE A 83 3.94 9.52 -1.52
CA PHE A 83 5.15 10.32 -1.59
C PHE A 83 5.67 10.23 -3.01
N VAL A 84 5.50 11.29 -3.79
CA VAL A 84 5.82 11.27 -5.23
C VAL A 84 7.32 11.25 -5.44
N GLN A 85 7.81 10.22 -6.15
CA GLN A 85 9.23 10.03 -6.42
C GLN A 85 9.62 10.61 -7.77
N SER A 86 8.84 10.35 -8.82
CA SER A 86 9.13 10.84 -10.19
C SER A 86 7.87 10.96 -11.04
N GLY A 87 7.97 11.75 -12.11
CA GLY A 87 6.91 11.91 -13.09
C GLY A 87 5.78 12.84 -12.64
N THR A 88 4.66 12.80 -13.35
CA THR A 88 3.48 13.64 -13.08
C THR A 88 2.22 12.84 -13.32
N ALA A 89 1.26 12.96 -12.40
CA ALA A 89 -0.08 12.39 -12.53
C ALA A 89 -1.14 13.40 -12.10
N THR A 90 -2.37 13.24 -12.56
CA THR A 90 -3.52 13.93 -11.99
C THR A 90 -4.20 13.01 -11.00
N LEU A 91 -4.24 13.40 -9.73
CA LEU A 91 -5.11 12.77 -8.75
C LEU A 91 -6.53 13.30 -8.93
N VAL A 92 -7.48 12.40 -9.17
CA VAL A 92 -8.91 12.66 -9.05
C VAL A 92 -9.38 12.06 -7.74
N PHE A 93 -10.13 12.81 -6.93
CA PHE A 93 -10.60 12.32 -5.63
C PHE A 93 -11.99 12.85 -5.25
N GLY A 94 -12.67 12.12 -4.37
CA GLY A 94 -14.07 12.34 -4.04
C GLY A 94 -15.01 11.89 -5.15
N GLY A 95 -16.21 12.46 -5.20
CA GLY A 95 -17.22 12.11 -6.21
C GLY A 95 -17.75 10.69 -6.08
N GLU A 96 -18.22 10.14 -7.20
CA GLU A 96 -18.82 8.81 -7.28
C GLU A 96 -18.02 7.89 -8.20
N VAL A 97 -18.10 6.58 -7.97
CA VAL A 97 -17.50 5.55 -8.84
C VAL A 97 -18.61 4.67 -9.43
N PRO A 98 -19.25 5.09 -10.55
CA PRO A 98 -20.27 4.29 -11.20
C PRO A 98 -19.74 2.92 -11.61
N GLY A 99 -20.48 1.85 -11.27
CA GLY A 99 -20.08 0.48 -11.58
C GLY A 99 -18.93 -0.06 -10.72
N ALA A 100 -18.60 0.57 -9.58
CA ALA A 100 -17.62 0.04 -8.65
C ALA A 100 -18.03 -1.35 -8.12
N LYS A 101 -17.08 -2.29 -8.17
CA LYS A 101 -17.23 -3.67 -7.69
C LYS A 101 -16.20 -3.96 -6.60
N THR A 102 -16.55 -4.82 -5.66
CA THR A 102 -15.59 -5.37 -4.70
C THR A 102 -14.64 -6.30 -5.43
N THR A 103 -13.34 -6.02 -5.35
CA THR A 103 -12.28 -6.82 -6.00
C THR A 103 -11.45 -7.60 -5.00
N ALA A 104 -11.43 -7.19 -3.73
CA ALA A 104 -10.86 -7.89 -2.59
C ALA A 104 -11.59 -7.44 -1.30
N PRO A 105 -11.39 -8.11 -0.15
CA PRO A 105 -11.94 -7.65 1.12
C PRO A 105 -11.59 -6.18 1.38
N ASN A 106 -12.60 -5.36 1.70
CA ASN A 106 -12.46 -3.91 1.95
C ASN A 106 -11.91 -3.10 0.76
N GLU A 107 -11.88 -3.68 -0.44
CA GLU A 107 -11.31 -3.07 -1.64
C GLU A 107 -12.34 -3.04 -2.75
N ARG A 108 -12.67 -1.83 -3.20
CA ARG A 108 -13.52 -1.64 -4.37
C ARG A 108 -12.76 -0.96 -5.48
N ARG A 109 -13.09 -1.33 -6.72
CA ARG A 109 -12.52 -0.75 -7.94
C ARG A 109 -13.62 -0.45 -8.94
N GLY A 110 -13.42 0.60 -9.73
CA GLY A 110 -14.31 0.94 -10.85
C GLY A 110 -13.55 1.64 -11.97
N PRO A 111 -14.22 1.88 -13.11
CA PRO A 111 -13.56 2.40 -14.31
C PRO A 111 -13.06 3.84 -14.14
N SER A 112 -13.82 4.70 -13.45
CA SER A 112 -13.47 6.11 -13.28
C SER A 112 -14.26 6.78 -12.16
N ILE A 113 -13.79 7.95 -11.75
CA ILE A 113 -14.51 8.86 -10.85
C ILE A 113 -15.34 9.87 -11.64
N LYS A 114 -16.61 10.04 -11.26
CA LYS A 114 -17.50 11.10 -11.74
C LYS A 114 -17.62 12.21 -10.69
N GLY A 115 -17.38 13.45 -11.11
CA GLY A 115 -17.58 14.64 -10.26
C GLY A 115 -16.52 14.86 -9.18
N GLY A 116 -15.38 14.17 -9.25
CA GLY A 116 -14.27 14.37 -8.31
C GLY A 116 -13.46 15.64 -8.57
N GLU A 117 -12.79 16.13 -7.53
CA GLU A 117 -11.79 17.20 -7.63
C GLU A 117 -10.52 16.67 -8.29
N ARG A 118 -9.78 17.54 -9.00
CA ARG A 118 -8.58 17.18 -9.75
C ARG A 118 -7.40 18.02 -9.28
N LYS A 119 -6.27 17.38 -8.96
CA LYS A 119 -4.99 18.04 -8.65
C LYS A 119 -3.86 17.36 -9.38
N THR A 120 -2.94 18.14 -9.93
CA THR A 120 -1.69 17.62 -10.50
C THR A 120 -0.70 17.35 -9.37
N LEU A 121 -0.05 16.20 -9.42
CA LEU A 121 1.00 15.78 -8.51
C LEU A 121 2.36 15.78 -9.22
N SER A 122 3.40 16.23 -8.52
CA SER A 122 4.79 16.35 -8.99
C SER A 122 5.77 15.78 -7.97
N PRO A 123 7.04 15.52 -8.34
CA PRO A 123 8.03 14.96 -7.42
C PRO A 123 8.19 15.81 -6.16
N GLY A 124 8.21 15.16 -5.00
CA GLY A 124 8.25 15.82 -3.69
C GLY A 124 6.89 16.11 -3.06
N ASP A 125 5.80 16.01 -3.83
CA ASP A 125 4.46 16.13 -3.26
C ASP A 125 4.14 14.95 -2.32
N VAL A 126 3.40 15.25 -1.25
CA VAL A 126 2.87 14.28 -0.30
C VAL A 126 1.36 14.40 -0.25
N VAL A 127 0.67 13.27 -0.37
CA VAL A 127 -0.79 13.21 -0.37
C VAL A 127 -1.24 12.33 0.77
N HIS A 128 -2.27 12.75 1.51
CA HIS A 128 -3.03 11.90 2.41
C HIS A 128 -4.45 11.72 1.85
N ILE A 129 -4.86 10.47 1.69
CA ILE A 129 -6.19 10.08 1.22
C ILE A 129 -6.85 9.27 2.34
N PRO A 130 -7.88 9.83 3.01
CA PRO A 130 -8.61 9.11 4.05
C PRO A 130 -9.31 7.86 3.50
N ALA A 131 -9.56 6.88 4.38
CA ALA A 131 -10.40 5.73 4.05
C ALA A 131 -11.76 6.17 3.51
N ARG A 132 -12.33 5.37 2.60
CA ARG A 132 -13.61 5.56 1.92
C ARG A 132 -13.69 6.74 0.96
N ILE A 133 -12.62 7.53 0.80
CA ILE A 133 -12.55 8.55 -0.24
C ILE A 133 -12.17 7.90 -1.58
N PRO A 134 -13.05 7.94 -2.60
CA PRO A 134 -12.67 7.47 -3.92
C PRO A 134 -11.51 8.28 -4.46
N HIS A 135 -10.54 7.60 -5.06
CA HIS A 135 -9.42 8.27 -5.70
C HIS A 135 -8.91 7.51 -6.93
N GLN A 136 -8.31 8.22 -7.86
CA GLN A 136 -7.82 7.69 -9.14
C GLN A 136 -6.60 8.51 -9.58
N LEU A 137 -5.54 7.82 -10.00
CA LEU A 137 -4.39 8.46 -10.65
C LEU A 137 -4.54 8.37 -12.16
N LEU A 138 -4.47 9.51 -12.84
CA LEU A 138 -4.45 9.62 -14.28
C LEU A 138 -3.06 10.01 -14.76
N VAL A 139 -2.49 9.22 -15.67
CA VAL A 139 -1.13 9.43 -16.18
C VAL A 139 -1.22 9.82 -17.65
N PRO A 140 -0.72 11.02 -18.04
CA PRO A 140 -0.77 11.44 -19.43
C PRO A 140 -0.13 10.41 -20.37
N ALA A 141 -0.68 10.25 -21.58
CA ALA A 141 -0.19 9.27 -22.53
C ALA A 141 1.32 9.45 -22.82
N GLY A 142 2.08 8.35 -22.74
CA GLY A 142 3.53 8.35 -22.94
C GLY A 142 4.32 8.94 -21.78
N LYS A 143 3.70 9.16 -20.62
CA LYS A 143 4.37 9.55 -19.37
C LYS A 143 4.34 8.40 -18.37
N GLU A 144 5.17 8.55 -17.36
CA GLU A 144 5.28 7.63 -16.23
C GLU A 144 5.09 8.39 -14.92
N PHE A 145 4.73 7.65 -13.87
CA PHE A 145 4.57 8.16 -12.52
C PHE A 145 4.98 7.11 -11.49
N THR A 146 5.96 7.44 -10.66
CA THR A 146 6.46 6.56 -9.59
C THR A 146 6.24 7.21 -8.24
N TYR A 147 5.69 6.46 -7.29
CA TYR A 147 5.36 6.97 -5.98
C TYR A 147 5.47 5.88 -4.91
N PHE A 148 5.96 6.28 -3.74
CA PHE A 148 5.97 5.45 -2.54
C PHE A 148 4.65 5.62 -1.81
N VAL A 149 4.10 4.54 -1.28
CA VAL A 149 2.80 4.52 -0.61
C VAL A 149 2.95 3.93 0.76
N ILE A 150 2.34 4.57 1.75
CA ILE A 150 2.03 3.96 3.04
C ILE A 150 0.54 3.70 3.06
N LYS A 151 0.12 2.45 3.24
CA LYS A 151 -1.28 2.10 3.51
C LYS A 151 -1.42 1.84 5.00
N VAL A 152 -2.28 2.60 5.66
CA VAL A 152 -2.48 2.55 7.12
C VAL A 152 -3.88 2.05 7.40
N ASP A 153 -3.99 0.97 8.15
CA ASP A 153 -5.27 0.45 8.63
C ASP A 153 -5.91 1.48 9.57
N THR A 154 -7.17 1.81 9.29
CA THR A 154 -7.98 2.73 10.09
C THR A 154 -9.03 1.95 10.87
N PRO A 155 -9.37 2.35 12.11
CA PRO A 155 -10.48 1.76 12.88
C PRO A 155 -11.83 1.81 12.16
#